data_AF-A0A8A3S639-F1
#
_entry.id   AF-A0A8A3S639-F1
#
_cell.length_a   1.000
_cell.length_b   1.000
_cell.length_c   1.000
_cell.angle_alpha   90.00
_cell.angle_beta   90.00
_cell.angle_gamma   90.00
#
_symmetry.space_group_name_H-M   'P 1'
#
loop_
_entity.id
_entity.type
_entity.pdbx_description
1 polymer ?
#
loop_
_entity_poly.entity_id
_entity_poly.type
_entity_poly.pdbx_seq_one_letter_code
_entity_poly.pdbx_strand_id
1 'polypeptide(L)'
;MTVDLQGIPDGASFSLRIDAAFAVDPGSKFVFRTEEFVMPISLKDSTITASTEHTRSTTLEVKTSGATYSMGDLADEDGRYSTTQHYNISAGTYEHLALSGTAGEKSTDIRTSMSLTGEKKGPDDSEISFKIGGITDGSVTITALVNGNEELSREITIGGGVTPTQPSNPGIPSGHSNVGERVTKTPTPEQRSVDGVVRVTGKATDCISVLNVKVAEVPEGWQAITGAYTLTPQEKTFSPEASLIFRLPKNIAAEPEAYTLFLARYAEGTWKPLPSSINGEEISATITTTGTYALMTYAPVTATVTTAATVQSQANTHEETASLTTPTTTATPTQTPAGILPAIGAVVGILSIAGARKRW
;
A
#
# COMPACT_ATOMS: atom_id res chain seq x y z
N MET A 1 -16.07 8.41 -14.93
CA MET A 1 -15.47 8.98 -13.71
C MET A 1 -14.12 9.54 -14.08
N THR A 2 -13.69 10.62 -13.43
CA THR A 2 -12.42 11.29 -13.71
C THR A 2 -11.69 11.67 -12.42
N VAL A 3 -10.37 11.66 -12.48
CA VAL A 3 -9.44 12.17 -11.46
C VAL A 3 -8.53 13.17 -12.15
N ASP A 4 -8.69 14.43 -11.79
CA ASP A 4 -7.90 15.53 -12.32
C ASP A 4 -6.61 15.70 -11.52
N LEU A 5 -5.50 15.75 -12.22
CA LEU A 5 -4.16 15.95 -11.69
C LEU A 5 -3.62 17.25 -12.29
N GLN A 6 -3.16 18.17 -11.44
CA GLN A 6 -2.67 19.48 -11.88
C GLN A 6 -1.27 19.75 -11.34
N GLY A 7 -0.37 20.19 -12.22
CA GLY A 7 0.97 20.64 -11.85
C GLY A 7 1.84 19.59 -11.15
N ILE A 8 1.64 18.30 -11.42
CA ILE A 8 2.40 17.23 -10.74
C ILE A 8 3.68 16.96 -11.53
N PRO A 9 4.88 17.27 -11.00
CA PRO A 9 6.12 17.05 -11.73
C PRO A 9 6.47 15.56 -11.85
N ASP A 10 7.33 15.26 -12.83
CA ASP A 10 7.98 13.96 -12.94
C ASP A 10 8.78 13.59 -11.69
N GLY A 11 8.72 12.30 -11.29
CA GLY A 11 9.37 11.78 -10.09
C GLY A 11 8.56 11.96 -8.80
N ALA A 12 7.44 12.69 -8.83
CA ALA A 12 6.51 12.74 -7.71
C ALA A 12 5.96 11.33 -7.40
N SER A 13 5.79 11.02 -6.12
CA SER A 13 5.11 9.79 -5.70
C SER A 13 3.62 9.95 -5.97
N PHE A 14 3.04 9.04 -6.75
CA PHE A 14 1.61 8.98 -7.02
C PHE A 14 1.03 7.71 -6.42
N SER A 15 -0.16 7.79 -5.84
CA SER A 15 -0.91 6.64 -5.37
C SER A 15 -2.40 6.80 -5.67
N LEU A 16 -3.04 5.79 -6.25
CA LEU A 16 -4.46 5.75 -6.51
C LEU A 16 -5.05 4.50 -5.86
N ARG A 17 -6.08 4.68 -5.03
CA ARG A 17 -6.85 3.60 -4.43
C ARG A 17 -8.30 3.69 -4.91
N ILE A 18 -8.86 2.55 -5.29
CA ILE A 18 -10.26 2.38 -5.67
C ILE A 18 -10.83 1.28 -4.79
N ASP A 19 -11.74 1.66 -3.89
CA ASP A 19 -12.49 0.75 -3.04
C ASP A 19 -13.92 0.62 -3.55
N ALA A 20 -14.50 -0.58 -3.53
CA ALA A 20 -15.90 -0.78 -3.80
C ALA A 20 -16.53 -1.70 -2.74
N ALA A 21 -17.76 -1.38 -2.35
CA ALA A 21 -18.57 -2.21 -1.47
C ALA A 21 -19.95 -2.41 -2.09
N PHE A 22 -20.39 -3.65 -2.23
CA PHE A 22 -21.65 -3.98 -2.88
C PHE A 22 -22.25 -5.27 -2.34
N ALA A 23 -23.58 -5.38 -2.43
CA ALA A 23 -24.30 -6.56 -1.96
C ALA A 23 -24.13 -7.74 -2.93
N VAL A 24 -24.13 -8.96 -2.38
CA VAL A 24 -24.09 -10.21 -3.13
C VAL A 24 -24.97 -11.26 -2.46
N ASP A 25 -25.42 -12.25 -3.23
CA ASP A 25 -26.00 -13.45 -2.64
C ASP A 25 -24.88 -14.35 -2.07
N PRO A 26 -25.07 -15.00 -0.92
CA PRO A 26 -24.07 -15.91 -0.36
C PRO A 26 -23.65 -17.01 -1.34
N GLY A 27 -22.34 -17.22 -1.48
CA GLY A 27 -21.77 -18.20 -2.42
C GLY A 27 -21.94 -17.88 -3.91
N SER A 28 -22.52 -16.73 -4.27
CA SER A 28 -22.68 -16.32 -5.67
C SER A 28 -21.36 -15.83 -6.28
N LYS A 29 -21.32 -15.78 -7.62
CA LYS A 29 -20.21 -15.15 -8.33
C LYS A 29 -20.40 -13.64 -8.32
N PHE A 30 -19.29 -12.91 -8.20
CA PHE A 30 -19.27 -11.46 -8.34
C PHE A 30 -18.24 -11.00 -9.34
N VAL A 31 -18.43 -9.79 -9.85
CA VAL A 31 -17.41 -9.06 -10.61
C VAL A 31 -17.55 -7.57 -10.40
N PHE A 32 -16.44 -6.93 -10.07
CA PHE A 32 -16.26 -5.49 -10.10
C PHE A 32 -15.20 -5.17 -11.15
N ARG A 33 -15.46 -4.21 -12.04
CA ARG A 33 -14.48 -3.81 -13.05
C ARG A 33 -14.49 -2.32 -13.32
N THR A 34 -13.31 -1.79 -13.61
CA THR A 34 -13.17 -0.50 -14.29
C THR A 34 -13.00 -0.76 -15.78
N GLU A 35 -13.77 -0.08 -16.62
CA GLU A 35 -13.73 -0.18 -18.08
C GLU A 35 -13.21 1.10 -18.70
N GLU A 36 -12.57 0.98 -19.87
CA GLU A 36 -11.97 2.12 -20.59
C GLU A 36 -11.07 2.96 -19.67
N PHE A 37 -10.21 2.28 -18.89
CA PHE A 37 -9.37 2.94 -17.91
C PHE A 37 -8.22 3.64 -18.62
N VAL A 38 -8.32 4.96 -18.76
CA VAL A 38 -7.32 5.81 -19.38
C VAL A 38 -6.35 6.31 -18.32
N MET A 39 -5.08 5.95 -18.50
CA MET A 39 -3.99 6.39 -17.64
C MET A 39 -3.03 7.27 -18.46
N PRO A 40 -3.11 8.60 -18.38
CA PRO A 40 -2.29 9.51 -19.20
C PRO A 40 -0.82 9.60 -18.73
N ILE A 41 -0.54 9.14 -17.51
CA ILE A 41 0.80 9.09 -16.92
C ILE A 41 1.28 7.64 -16.83
N SER A 42 2.59 7.45 -16.90
CA SER A 42 3.21 6.19 -16.54
C SER A 42 3.69 6.24 -15.09
N LEU A 43 3.75 5.08 -14.43
CA LEU A 43 4.35 4.93 -13.13
C LEU A 43 5.60 4.05 -13.23
N LYS A 44 6.70 4.52 -12.62
CA LYS A 44 7.95 3.76 -12.43
C LYS A 44 8.04 3.21 -11.01
N ASP A 45 8.85 2.17 -10.83
CA ASP A 45 9.05 1.46 -9.56
C ASP A 45 7.73 1.13 -8.87
N SER A 46 6.77 0.68 -9.69
CA SER A 46 5.37 0.69 -9.29
C SER A 46 4.89 -0.64 -8.74
N THR A 47 3.86 -0.54 -7.92
CA THR A 47 3.12 -1.66 -7.39
C THR A 47 1.65 -1.57 -7.79
N ILE A 48 1.10 -2.73 -8.14
CA ILE A 48 -0.35 -2.93 -8.22
C ILE A 48 -0.70 -3.91 -7.12
N THR A 49 -1.57 -3.48 -6.21
CA THR A 49 -2.11 -4.34 -5.17
C THR A 49 -3.61 -4.45 -5.35
N ALA A 50 -4.15 -5.66 -5.23
CA ALA A 50 -5.57 -5.88 -5.25
C ALA A 50 -5.97 -6.80 -4.10
N SER A 51 -7.10 -6.52 -3.48
CA SER A 51 -7.62 -7.30 -2.38
C SER A 51 -9.13 -7.36 -2.39
N THR A 52 -9.65 -8.37 -1.70
CA THR A 52 -11.08 -8.57 -1.49
C THR A 52 -11.32 -9.11 -0.09
N GLU A 53 -12.42 -8.69 0.52
CA GLU A 53 -12.93 -9.24 1.78
C GLU A 53 -14.30 -9.91 1.54
N HIS A 54 -14.68 -10.78 2.48
CA HIS A 54 -15.93 -11.55 2.46
C HIS A 54 -16.07 -12.50 1.26
N THR A 55 -14.96 -12.90 0.66
CA THR A 55 -14.89 -13.77 -0.51
C THR A 55 -14.44 -15.19 -0.13
N ARG A 56 -14.69 -16.15 -1.01
CA ARG A 56 -14.07 -17.49 -0.99
C ARG A 56 -12.87 -17.57 -1.92
N SER A 57 -12.90 -16.84 -3.03
CA SER A 57 -11.89 -16.89 -4.08
C SER A 57 -11.91 -15.61 -4.86
N THR A 58 -10.76 -15.14 -5.29
CA THR A 58 -10.65 -13.90 -6.05
C THR A 58 -9.68 -14.05 -7.20
N THR A 59 -10.01 -13.41 -8.31
CA THR A 59 -9.20 -13.27 -9.51
C THR A 59 -9.11 -11.79 -9.86
N LEU A 60 -7.88 -11.28 -9.88
CA LEU A 60 -7.51 -10.04 -10.53
C LEU A 60 -7.28 -10.31 -12.02
N GLU A 61 -7.90 -9.51 -12.88
CA GLU A 61 -7.70 -9.53 -14.32
C GLU A 61 -7.37 -8.11 -14.82
N VAL A 62 -6.30 -7.99 -15.60
CA VAL A 62 -5.91 -6.76 -16.29
C VAL A 62 -5.90 -7.03 -17.78
N LYS A 63 -6.76 -6.33 -18.51
CA LYS A 63 -6.86 -6.44 -19.96
C LYS A 63 -6.38 -5.17 -20.64
N THR A 64 -5.45 -5.35 -21.57
CA THR A 64 -4.97 -4.32 -22.49
C THR A 64 -5.37 -4.71 -23.91
N SER A 65 -5.15 -3.82 -24.88
CA SER A 65 -5.47 -4.09 -26.29
C SER A 65 -4.72 -5.29 -26.89
N GLY A 66 -3.59 -5.70 -26.29
CA GLY A 66 -2.74 -6.78 -26.80
C GLY A 66 -2.61 -7.99 -25.89
N ALA A 67 -3.07 -7.93 -24.63
CA ALA A 67 -2.87 -9.02 -23.68
C ALA A 67 -3.92 -9.01 -22.56
N THR A 68 -4.14 -10.19 -21.98
CA THR A 68 -4.90 -10.36 -20.73
C THR A 68 -3.99 -11.03 -19.72
N TYR A 69 -3.87 -10.43 -18.55
CA TYR A 69 -3.13 -10.95 -17.42
C TYR A 69 -4.14 -11.28 -16.32
N SER A 70 -4.03 -12.46 -15.72
CA SER A 70 -4.93 -12.90 -14.68
C SER A 70 -4.17 -13.63 -13.59
N MET A 71 -4.56 -13.39 -12.34
CA MET A 71 -4.01 -14.03 -11.16
C MET A 71 -5.08 -14.12 -10.10
N GLY A 72 -5.16 -15.24 -9.40
CA GLY A 72 -6.15 -15.43 -8.37
C GLY A 72 -5.85 -16.66 -7.52
N ASP A 73 -6.45 -16.69 -6.34
CA ASP A 73 -6.38 -17.82 -5.42
C ASP A 73 -7.63 -17.86 -4.52
N LEU A 74 -7.67 -18.85 -3.64
CA LEU A 74 -8.61 -18.91 -2.53
C LEU A 74 -8.30 -17.80 -1.51
N ALA A 75 -9.36 -17.33 -0.87
CA ALA A 75 -9.26 -16.48 0.29
C ALA A 75 -8.74 -17.27 1.51
N ASP A 76 -8.18 -16.55 2.48
CA ASP A 76 -7.83 -17.09 3.79
C ASP A 76 -9.08 -17.48 4.60
N GLU A 77 -8.87 -18.03 5.80
CA GLU A 77 -9.96 -18.47 6.69
C GLU A 77 -10.90 -17.34 7.12
N ASP A 78 -10.43 -16.08 7.05
CA ASP A 78 -11.22 -14.88 7.33
C ASP A 78 -11.97 -14.35 6.10
N GLY A 79 -11.89 -15.06 4.97
CA GLY A 79 -12.52 -14.68 3.70
C GLY A 79 -11.83 -13.51 3.02
N ARG A 80 -10.51 -13.35 3.21
CA ARG A 80 -9.70 -12.30 2.60
C ARG A 80 -8.71 -12.84 1.59
N TYR A 81 -8.53 -12.10 0.51
CA TYR A 81 -7.47 -12.35 -0.47
C TYR A 81 -6.76 -11.02 -0.75
N SER A 82 -5.44 -11.05 -0.86
CA SER A 82 -4.65 -9.90 -1.31
C SER A 82 -3.46 -10.39 -2.13
N THR A 83 -3.14 -9.62 -3.18
CA THR A 83 -1.97 -9.87 -4.02
C THR A 83 -1.33 -8.55 -4.42
N THR A 84 0.00 -8.55 -4.46
CA THR A 84 0.82 -7.41 -4.90
C THR A 84 1.72 -7.83 -6.04
N GLN A 85 1.85 -6.98 -7.06
CA GLN A 85 2.74 -7.18 -8.19
C GLN A 85 3.61 -5.94 -8.40
N HIS A 86 4.89 -6.17 -8.70
CA HIS A 86 5.87 -5.11 -8.94
C HIS A 86 6.14 -5.00 -10.44
N TYR A 87 5.54 -3.99 -11.08
CA TYR A 87 5.71 -3.73 -12.50
C TYR A 87 5.57 -2.25 -12.77
N ASN A 88 6.36 -1.73 -13.71
CA ASN A 88 6.12 -0.40 -14.25
C ASN A 88 4.76 -0.37 -14.97
N ILE A 89 3.99 0.68 -14.72
CA ILE A 89 2.68 0.88 -15.31
C ILE A 89 2.84 1.88 -16.44
N SER A 90 2.49 1.48 -17.66
CA SER A 90 2.62 2.35 -18.84
C SER A 90 1.44 3.32 -18.95
N ALA A 91 1.68 4.50 -19.51
CA ALA A 91 0.59 5.35 -19.95
C ALA A 91 -0.18 4.66 -21.09
N GLY A 92 -1.49 4.86 -21.16
CA GLY A 92 -2.36 4.33 -22.20
C GLY A 92 -3.75 3.98 -21.70
N THR A 93 -4.52 3.32 -22.57
CA THR A 93 -5.86 2.82 -22.24
C THR A 93 -5.79 1.33 -21.94
N TYR A 94 -6.32 0.97 -20.78
CA TYR A 94 -6.58 -0.40 -20.37
C TYR A 94 -8.05 -0.71 -20.67
N GLU A 95 -8.32 -1.82 -21.35
CA GLU A 95 -9.69 -2.21 -21.69
C GLU A 95 -10.51 -2.41 -20.42
N HIS A 96 -9.96 -3.16 -19.47
CA HIS A 96 -10.49 -3.21 -18.12
C HIS A 96 -9.47 -3.67 -17.09
N LEU A 97 -9.73 -3.31 -15.83
CA LEU A 97 -9.18 -3.95 -14.64
C LEU A 97 -10.35 -4.52 -13.86
N ALA A 98 -10.31 -5.80 -13.49
CA ALA A 98 -11.42 -6.49 -12.87
C ALA A 98 -10.99 -7.30 -11.65
N LEU A 99 -11.79 -7.23 -10.59
CA LEU A 99 -11.78 -8.17 -9.48
C LEU A 99 -13.06 -9.00 -9.54
N SER A 100 -12.89 -10.31 -9.69
CA SER A 100 -14.00 -11.25 -9.79
C SER A 100 -13.77 -12.42 -8.86
N GLY A 101 -14.82 -13.18 -8.56
CA GLY A 101 -14.69 -14.26 -7.61
C GLY A 101 -15.99 -14.91 -7.23
N THR A 102 -15.96 -15.60 -6.09
CA THR A 102 -17.13 -16.22 -5.47
C THR A 102 -17.23 -15.69 -4.05
N ALA A 103 -18.40 -15.21 -3.65
CA ALA A 103 -18.67 -14.75 -2.30
C ALA A 103 -18.49 -15.88 -1.27
N GLY A 104 -18.16 -15.51 -0.04
CA GLY A 104 -18.19 -16.46 1.07
C GLY A 104 -19.59 -17.07 1.25
N GLU A 105 -19.66 -18.27 1.83
CA GLU A 105 -20.92 -19.05 1.94
C GLU A 105 -21.99 -18.37 2.80
N LYS A 106 -21.61 -17.38 3.61
CA LYS A 106 -22.49 -16.60 4.48
C LYS A 106 -22.41 -15.10 4.22
N SER A 107 -21.60 -14.69 3.25
CA SER A 107 -21.34 -13.28 2.95
C SER A 107 -22.49 -12.69 2.15
N THR A 108 -22.98 -11.54 2.59
CA THR A 108 -24.05 -10.79 1.90
C THR A 108 -23.53 -9.54 1.21
N ASP A 109 -22.24 -9.26 1.36
CA ASP A 109 -21.54 -8.15 0.74
C ASP A 109 -20.12 -8.57 0.37
N ILE A 110 -19.53 -7.84 -0.56
CA ILE A 110 -18.12 -7.93 -0.93
C ILE A 110 -17.51 -6.55 -0.82
N ARG A 111 -16.28 -6.51 -0.32
CA ARG A 111 -15.42 -5.34 -0.42
C ARG A 111 -14.26 -5.67 -1.35
N THR A 112 -14.02 -4.80 -2.32
CA THR A 112 -12.89 -4.92 -3.23
C THR A 112 -12.04 -3.67 -3.11
N SER A 113 -10.72 -3.82 -3.12
CA SER A 113 -9.79 -2.70 -3.09
C SER A 113 -8.69 -2.92 -4.10
N MET A 114 -8.41 -1.90 -4.92
CA MET A 114 -7.27 -1.87 -5.83
C MET A 114 -6.43 -0.64 -5.52
N SER A 115 -5.11 -0.80 -5.49
CA SER A 115 -4.14 0.27 -5.26
C SER A 115 -3.07 0.24 -6.34
N LEU A 116 -2.74 1.41 -6.87
CA LEU A 116 -1.67 1.66 -7.84
C LEU A 116 -0.73 2.68 -7.21
N THR A 117 0.54 2.35 -7.02
CA THR A 117 1.52 3.26 -6.42
C THR A 117 2.80 3.27 -7.22
N GLY A 118 3.44 4.43 -7.42
CA GLY A 118 4.73 4.53 -8.11
C GLY A 118 5.20 5.96 -8.31
N GLU A 119 6.30 6.15 -9.04
CA GLU A 119 6.78 7.46 -9.46
C GLU A 119 6.14 7.90 -10.77
N LYS A 120 5.50 9.07 -10.77
CA LYS A 120 4.90 9.66 -11.98
C LYS A 120 5.97 9.95 -13.03
N LYS A 121 5.67 9.59 -14.28
CA LYS A 121 6.34 10.06 -15.51
C LYS A 121 5.31 10.41 -16.58
N GLY A 122 5.36 11.62 -17.13
CA GLY A 122 4.45 12.10 -18.16
C GLY A 122 4.00 13.55 -17.96
N PRO A 123 2.91 13.99 -18.60
CA PRO A 123 2.42 15.37 -18.52
C PRO A 123 2.17 15.84 -17.08
N ASP A 124 2.45 17.10 -16.77
CA ASP A 124 2.22 17.65 -15.42
C ASP A 124 0.73 17.73 -15.06
N ASP A 125 -0.09 18.11 -16.05
CA ASP A 125 -1.54 18.10 -15.97
C ASP A 125 -2.09 16.85 -16.67
N SER A 126 -3.05 16.18 -16.06
CA SER A 126 -3.54 14.89 -16.54
C SER A 126 -4.93 14.57 -16.01
N GLU A 127 -5.74 13.87 -16.80
CA GLU A 127 -7.04 13.34 -16.38
C GLU A 127 -7.02 11.81 -16.48
N ILE A 128 -7.11 11.12 -15.34
CA ILE A 128 -7.35 9.67 -15.32
C ILE A 128 -8.85 9.46 -15.43
N SER A 129 -9.32 8.64 -16.37
CA SER A 129 -10.75 8.39 -16.56
C SER A 129 -11.07 6.90 -16.67
N PHE A 130 -12.26 6.52 -16.22
CA PHE A 130 -12.77 5.15 -16.32
C PHE A 130 -14.29 5.10 -16.11
N LYS A 131 -14.89 3.99 -16.54
CA LYS A 131 -16.27 3.60 -16.23
C LYS A 131 -16.26 2.50 -15.18
N ILE A 132 -17.34 2.37 -14.42
CA ILE A 132 -17.52 1.27 -13.46
C ILE A 132 -18.55 0.30 -14.03
N GLY A 133 -18.23 -0.99 -13.97
CA GLY A 133 -19.09 -2.07 -14.41
C GLY A 133 -19.08 -3.26 -13.46
N GLY A 134 -20.02 -4.18 -13.68
CA GLY A 134 -20.14 -5.43 -12.91
C GLY A 134 -21.01 -5.37 -11.66
N ILE A 135 -21.35 -4.16 -11.18
CA ILE A 135 -22.20 -3.96 -10.00
C ILE A 135 -23.41 -3.07 -10.33
N THR A 136 -24.57 -3.38 -9.73
CA THR A 136 -25.84 -2.67 -9.95
C THR A 136 -26.12 -1.67 -8.84
N ASP A 137 -25.82 -2.03 -7.59
CA ASP A 137 -25.96 -1.19 -6.41
C ASP A 137 -24.72 -1.32 -5.51
N GLY A 138 -24.31 -0.22 -4.88
CA GLY A 138 -23.19 -0.21 -3.94
C GLY A 138 -22.56 1.18 -3.78
N SER A 139 -21.36 1.22 -3.21
CA SER A 139 -20.53 2.42 -3.14
C SER A 139 -19.13 2.16 -3.70
N VAL A 140 -18.55 3.20 -4.29
CA VAL A 140 -17.17 3.21 -4.75
C VAL A 140 -16.49 4.46 -4.23
N THR A 141 -15.36 4.28 -3.56
CA THR A 141 -14.51 5.37 -3.07
C THR A 141 -13.21 5.38 -3.85
N ILE A 142 -12.86 6.55 -4.38
CA ILE A 142 -11.62 6.78 -5.11
C ILE A 142 -10.79 7.77 -4.31
N THR A 143 -9.55 7.41 -4.00
CA THR A 143 -8.61 8.28 -3.29
C THR A 143 -7.31 8.36 -4.07
N ALA A 144 -6.84 9.58 -4.38
CA ALA A 144 -5.57 9.82 -5.05
C ALA A 144 -4.65 10.68 -4.18
N LEU A 145 -3.39 10.26 -4.07
CA LEU A 145 -2.35 10.97 -3.33
C LEU A 145 -1.19 11.37 -4.22
N VAL A 146 -0.61 12.53 -3.92
CA VAL A 146 0.65 13.03 -4.49
C VAL A 146 1.62 13.35 -3.36
N ASN A 147 2.78 12.70 -3.36
CA ASN A 147 3.78 12.82 -2.30
C ASN A 147 3.20 12.56 -0.89
N GLY A 148 2.18 11.69 -0.81
CA GLY A 148 1.46 11.40 0.43
C GLY A 148 0.39 12.42 0.83
N ASN A 149 0.12 13.44 0.01
CA ASN A 149 -0.95 14.42 0.21
C ASN A 149 -2.20 14.05 -0.57
N GLU A 150 -3.37 14.23 0.04
CA GLU A 150 -4.64 13.92 -0.61
C GLU A 150 -5.00 15.00 -1.63
N GLU A 151 -5.00 14.61 -2.92
CA GLU A 151 -5.42 15.47 -4.02
C GLU A 151 -6.90 15.24 -4.37
N LEU A 152 -7.37 14.00 -4.18
CA LEU A 152 -8.76 13.63 -4.41
C LEU A 152 -9.19 12.57 -3.41
N SER A 153 -10.38 12.75 -2.85
CA SER A 153 -11.16 11.67 -2.25
C SER A 153 -12.62 11.86 -2.62
N ARG A 154 -13.22 10.84 -3.25
CA ARG A 154 -14.60 10.89 -3.73
C ARG A 154 -15.29 9.56 -3.52
N GLU A 155 -16.37 9.58 -2.75
CA GLU A 155 -17.32 8.49 -2.65
C GLU A 155 -18.43 8.66 -3.68
N ILE A 156 -18.83 7.56 -4.32
CA ILE A 156 -19.83 7.50 -5.37
C ILE A 156 -20.78 6.37 -5.07
N THR A 157 -22.07 6.68 -4.93
CA THR A 157 -23.12 5.67 -4.83
C THR A 157 -23.51 5.20 -6.23
N ILE A 158 -23.58 3.88 -6.40
CA ILE A 158 -24.05 3.23 -7.63
C ILE A 158 -25.45 2.67 -7.34
N GLY A 159 -26.38 2.89 -8.27
CA GLY A 159 -27.76 2.41 -8.15
C GLY A 159 -28.63 3.22 -7.18
N GLY A 160 -29.68 2.58 -6.66
CA GLY A 160 -30.75 3.19 -5.86
C GLY A 160 -30.40 3.45 -4.39
N GLY A 161 -29.13 3.24 -4.00
CA GLY A 161 -28.64 3.59 -2.66
C GLY A 161 -28.94 2.56 -1.58
N VAL A 162 -28.86 1.26 -1.88
CA VAL A 162 -28.59 0.30 -0.79
C VAL A 162 -27.11 0.40 -0.43
N THR A 163 -26.76 1.37 0.40
CA THR A 163 -25.51 1.30 1.16
C THR A 163 -25.56 -0.03 1.92
N PRO A 164 -24.61 -0.96 1.73
CA PRO A 164 -24.51 -2.13 2.60
C PRO A 164 -24.55 -1.62 4.03
N THR A 165 -25.37 -2.21 4.89
CA THR A 165 -25.55 -1.71 6.26
C THR A 165 -24.21 -1.76 7.00
N GLN A 166 -23.46 -0.66 6.96
CA GLN A 166 -22.48 -0.35 7.97
C GLN A 166 -23.26 -0.36 9.30
N PRO A 167 -22.77 -1.01 10.37
CA PRO A 167 -23.48 -1.01 11.64
C PRO A 167 -23.64 0.45 12.09
N SER A 168 -24.82 0.99 11.85
CA SER A 168 -25.21 2.34 12.20
C SER A 168 -25.66 2.33 13.66
N ASN A 169 -25.11 3.29 14.38
CA ASN A 169 -25.41 3.59 15.78
C ASN A 169 -26.94 3.68 16.00
N PRO A 170 -27.54 2.97 16.98
CA PRO A 170 -28.94 3.19 17.30
C PRO A 170 -29.12 4.58 17.91
N GLY A 171 -29.82 5.46 17.19
CA GLY A 171 -30.34 6.71 17.74
C GLY A 171 -31.26 6.43 18.93
N ILE A 172 -31.11 7.22 19.98
CA ILE A 172 -31.82 7.12 21.26
C ILE A 172 -33.33 7.32 21.05
N PRO A 173 -34.20 6.39 21.47
CA PRO A 173 -35.56 6.70 21.88
C PRO A 173 -35.60 6.73 23.41
N SER A 174 -36.01 7.87 23.96
CA SER A 174 -36.38 8.03 25.36
C SER A 174 -37.52 7.06 25.73
N GLY A 175 -37.25 6.12 26.64
CA GLY A 175 -38.28 5.24 27.18
C GLY A 175 -37.73 4.26 28.22
N HIS A 176 -38.11 4.45 29.48
CA HIS A 176 -37.81 3.60 30.62
C HIS A 176 -38.24 2.13 30.41
N SER A 177 -37.36 1.16 30.71
CA SER A 177 -37.63 0.01 31.61
C SER A 177 -36.44 -0.96 31.68
N ASN A 178 -36.10 -1.38 32.90
CA ASN A 178 -35.03 -2.31 33.25
C ASN A 178 -35.29 -3.74 32.74
N VAL A 179 -34.39 -4.28 31.91
CA VAL A 179 -34.16 -5.73 31.74
C VAL A 179 -32.66 -5.95 31.47
N GLY A 180 -32.06 -6.94 32.13
CA GLY A 180 -30.62 -7.18 32.23
C GLY A 180 -29.84 -7.15 30.90
N GLU A 181 -28.82 -6.30 30.87
CA GLU A 181 -27.99 -6.01 29.71
C GLU A 181 -26.97 -7.13 29.46
N ARG A 182 -27.24 -7.96 28.44
CA ARG A 182 -26.20 -8.77 27.81
C ARG A 182 -25.29 -7.81 27.05
N VAL A 183 -24.16 -7.44 27.65
CA VAL A 183 -23.14 -6.60 27.01
C VAL A 183 -22.62 -7.32 25.77
N THR A 184 -23.17 -6.96 24.62
CA THR A 184 -22.67 -7.38 23.32
C THR A 184 -21.57 -6.37 23.00
N LYS A 185 -20.30 -6.75 23.13
CA LYS A 185 -19.18 -5.86 22.79
C LYS A 185 -19.28 -5.54 21.30
N THR A 186 -19.66 -4.31 20.95
CA THR A 186 -19.55 -3.81 19.57
C THR A 186 -18.09 -3.95 19.14
N PRO A 187 -17.77 -4.58 17.99
CA PRO A 187 -16.41 -4.69 17.54
C PRO A 187 -15.82 -3.29 17.31
N THR A 188 -14.58 -3.08 17.77
CA THR A 188 -13.87 -1.83 17.50
C THR A 188 -13.64 -1.70 16.00
N PRO A 189 -13.95 -0.54 15.37
CA PRO A 189 -13.67 -0.32 13.96
C PRO A 189 -12.19 -0.53 13.61
N GLU A 190 -11.96 -1.02 12.41
CA GLU A 190 -10.65 -1.40 11.91
C GLU A 190 -10.56 -1.11 10.41
N GLN A 191 -9.46 -0.49 9.99
CA GLN A 191 -9.14 -0.23 8.59
C GLN A 191 -7.75 -0.72 8.25
N ARG A 192 -7.54 -1.13 7.00
CA ARG A 192 -6.31 -1.79 6.54
C ARG A 192 -5.80 -1.22 5.22
N SER A 193 -4.49 -1.34 5.02
CA SER A 193 -3.88 -1.18 3.70
C SER A 193 -4.28 -2.36 2.81
N VAL A 194 -4.31 -2.14 1.49
CA VAL A 194 -4.72 -3.16 0.51
C VAL A 194 -3.81 -4.38 0.52
N ASP A 195 -2.52 -4.20 0.83
CA ASP A 195 -1.52 -5.25 0.99
C ASP A 195 -1.58 -5.97 2.36
N GLY A 196 -2.44 -5.51 3.27
CA GLY A 196 -2.61 -6.07 4.61
C GLY A 196 -1.43 -5.86 5.57
N VAL A 197 -0.46 -5.01 5.22
CA VAL A 197 0.72 -4.73 6.06
C VAL A 197 0.37 -3.82 7.23
N VAL A 198 -0.49 -2.82 7.02
CA VAL A 198 -0.83 -1.80 8.00
C VAL A 198 -2.29 -1.85 8.36
N ARG A 199 -2.56 -1.64 9.64
CA ARG A 199 -3.90 -1.59 10.19
C ARG A 199 -4.03 -0.48 11.21
N VAL A 200 -5.20 0.16 11.24
CA VAL A 200 -5.55 1.16 12.22
C VAL A 200 -6.87 0.78 12.89
N THR A 201 -6.89 0.81 14.21
CA THR A 201 -8.06 0.44 15.02
C THR A 201 -8.39 1.56 16.00
N GLY A 202 -9.68 1.78 16.25
CA GLY A 202 -10.12 2.82 17.18
C GLY A 202 -11.58 3.19 16.97
N LYS A 203 -12.15 3.99 17.87
CA LYS A 203 -13.58 4.36 17.80
C LYS A 203 -13.94 5.20 16.58
N ALA A 204 -12.99 5.99 16.07
CA ALA A 204 -13.20 6.94 14.97
C ALA A 204 -12.37 6.60 13.73
N THR A 205 -12.09 5.31 13.50
CA THR A 205 -11.27 4.86 12.36
C THR A 205 -12.11 4.38 11.19
N ASP A 206 -13.43 4.32 11.30
CA ASP A 206 -14.35 3.79 10.29
C ASP A 206 -14.26 4.48 8.92
N CYS A 207 -13.95 5.78 8.86
CA CYS A 207 -13.76 6.50 7.60
C CYS A 207 -12.29 6.69 7.20
N ILE A 208 -11.35 5.91 7.77
CA ILE A 208 -9.94 6.01 7.42
C ILE A 208 -9.62 5.12 6.22
N SER A 209 -8.96 5.67 5.21
CA SER A 209 -8.29 4.87 4.18
C SER A 209 -6.79 4.81 4.45
N VAL A 210 -6.19 3.64 4.20
CA VAL A 210 -4.75 3.41 4.41
C VAL A 210 -4.11 3.15 3.05
N LEU A 211 -3.32 4.10 2.55
CA LEU A 211 -2.74 4.04 1.21
C LEU A 211 -1.23 3.86 1.29
N ASN A 212 -0.69 2.91 0.52
CA ASN A 212 0.75 2.76 0.36
C ASN A 212 1.29 3.88 -0.53
N VAL A 213 2.37 4.53 -0.09
CA VAL A 213 3.05 5.61 -0.80
C VAL A 213 4.55 5.32 -0.84
N LYS A 214 5.26 5.97 -1.79
CA LYS A 214 6.72 5.86 -1.80
C LYS A 214 7.28 6.49 -0.53
N VAL A 215 8.28 5.83 0.05
CA VAL A 215 8.98 6.32 1.24
C VAL A 215 9.74 7.59 0.87
N ALA A 216 9.45 8.70 1.56
CA ALA A 216 10.25 9.92 1.47
C ALA A 216 11.68 9.68 1.97
N GLU A 217 12.61 10.56 1.61
CA GLU A 217 14.01 10.44 2.03
C GLU A 217 14.13 10.17 3.54
N VAL A 218 14.88 9.12 3.87
CA VAL A 218 15.01 8.61 5.24
C VAL A 218 16.30 9.18 5.84
N PRO A 219 16.31 9.60 7.12
CA PRO A 219 17.51 10.15 7.75
C PRO A 219 18.72 9.21 7.69
N GLU A 220 19.93 9.78 7.75
CA GLU A 220 21.15 8.98 7.81
C GLU A 220 21.12 8.02 9.01
N GLY A 221 21.57 6.78 8.77
CA GLY A 221 21.57 5.73 9.77
C GLY A 221 20.20 5.12 10.05
N TRP A 222 19.14 5.52 9.33
CA TRP A 222 17.83 4.88 9.38
C TRP A 222 17.58 4.10 8.09
N GLN A 223 16.73 3.09 8.17
CA GLN A 223 16.29 2.30 7.03
C GLN A 223 14.80 2.00 7.16
N ALA A 224 14.05 2.25 6.09
CA ALA A 224 12.67 1.79 6.00
C ALA A 224 12.64 0.29 5.70
N ILE A 225 11.88 -0.46 6.50
CA ILE A 225 11.71 -1.92 6.34
C ILE A 225 10.55 -2.22 5.39
N THR A 226 9.50 -1.39 5.45
CA THR A 226 8.34 -1.47 4.56
C THR A 226 8.26 -0.23 3.68
N GLY A 227 7.25 -0.18 2.80
CA GLY A 227 6.78 1.10 2.26
C GLY A 227 6.27 2.05 3.35
N ALA A 228 5.95 3.27 2.95
CA ALA A 228 5.27 4.24 3.80
C ALA A 228 3.76 4.16 3.54
N TYR A 229 2.96 4.55 4.54
CA TYR A 229 1.52 4.48 4.48
C TYR A 229 0.90 5.78 4.97
N THR A 230 0.07 6.39 4.14
CA THR A 230 -0.70 7.58 4.48
C THR A 230 -2.08 7.15 4.94
N LEU A 231 -2.47 7.63 6.12
CA LEU A 231 -3.84 7.56 6.61
C LEU A 231 -4.61 8.80 6.12
N THR A 232 -5.72 8.58 5.43
CA THR A 232 -6.61 9.65 4.97
C THR A 232 -7.98 9.60 5.65
N PRO A 233 -8.72 10.72 5.76
CA PRO A 233 -8.32 12.08 5.37
C PRO A 233 -7.16 12.62 6.22
N GLN A 234 -6.35 13.50 5.65
CA GLN A 234 -5.20 14.08 6.34
C GLN A 234 -5.62 14.91 7.56
N GLU A 235 -4.75 14.96 8.57
CA GLU A 235 -4.90 15.74 9.80
C GLU A 235 -6.13 15.45 10.67
N LYS A 236 -6.94 14.45 10.32
CA LYS A 236 -8.03 13.98 11.18
C LYS A 236 -7.47 13.56 12.54
N THR A 237 -8.13 13.98 13.61
CA THR A 237 -7.73 13.65 14.98
C THR A 237 -8.55 12.50 15.56
N PHE A 238 -7.93 11.76 16.49
CA PHE A 238 -8.54 10.65 17.20
C PHE A 238 -8.71 10.99 18.68
N SER A 239 -9.93 10.82 19.19
CA SER A 239 -10.23 10.90 20.62
C SER A 239 -11.30 9.86 20.96
N PRO A 240 -10.98 8.77 21.69
CA PRO A 240 -9.65 8.39 22.18
C PRO A 240 -8.64 8.10 21.06
N GLU A 241 -7.36 8.02 21.41
CA GLU A 241 -6.26 7.67 20.48
C GLU A 241 -6.54 6.38 19.72
N ALA A 242 -6.10 6.32 18.46
CA ALA A 242 -6.15 5.12 17.65
C ALA A 242 -4.86 4.30 17.82
N SER A 243 -4.94 2.99 17.60
CA SER A 243 -3.78 2.11 17.53
C SER A 243 -3.40 1.87 16.08
N LEU A 244 -2.17 2.21 15.73
CA LEU A 244 -1.53 1.93 14.45
C LEU A 244 -0.68 0.66 14.60
N ILE A 245 -0.91 -0.32 13.72
CA ILE A 245 -0.23 -1.62 13.76
C ILE A 245 0.39 -1.90 12.40
N PHE A 246 1.66 -2.29 12.41
CA PHE A 246 2.38 -2.83 11.25
C PHE A 246 2.68 -4.30 11.50
N ARG A 247 2.39 -5.14 10.51
CA ARG A 247 2.87 -6.53 10.49
C ARG A 247 4.35 -6.54 10.11
N LEU A 248 5.14 -7.27 10.88
CA LEU A 248 6.55 -7.48 10.59
C LEU A 248 6.71 -8.39 9.36
N PRO A 249 7.59 -8.05 8.40
CA PRO A 249 7.94 -8.98 7.33
C PRO A 249 8.47 -10.29 7.90
N LYS A 250 8.17 -11.44 7.29
CA LYS A 250 8.49 -12.77 7.84
C LYS A 250 9.98 -12.95 8.20
N ASN A 251 10.87 -12.39 7.40
CA ASN A 251 12.32 -12.44 7.65
C ASN A 251 12.75 -11.61 8.88
N ILE A 252 12.03 -10.53 9.18
CA ILE A 252 12.24 -9.72 10.38
C ILE A 252 11.56 -10.36 11.59
N ALA A 253 10.33 -10.86 11.41
CA ALA A 253 9.52 -11.48 12.46
C ALA A 253 10.16 -12.75 13.05
N ALA A 254 11.01 -13.44 12.28
CA ALA A 254 11.74 -14.62 12.75
C ALA A 254 12.79 -14.27 13.83
N GLU A 255 13.41 -13.09 13.74
CA GLU A 255 14.48 -12.63 14.64
C GLU A 255 14.33 -11.12 14.93
N PRO A 256 13.23 -10.68 15.57
CA PRO A 256 12.96 -9.26 15.78
C PRO A 256 14.03 -8.58 16.65
N GLU A 257 14.65 -9.35 17.55
CA GLU A 257 15.74 -8.93 18.44
C GLU A 257 16.99 -8.45 17.69
N ALA A 258 17.20 -8.90 16.45
CA ALA A 258 18.34 -8.53 15.62
C ALA A 258 18.23 -7.09 15.07
N TYR A 259 17.06 -6.46 15.23
CA TYR A 259 16.74 -5.15 14.70
C TYR A 259 16.30 -4.21 15.81
N THR A 260 16.64 -2.94 15.69
CA THR A 260 16.06 -1.90 16.55
C THR A 260 14.86 -1.30 15.82
N LEU A 261 13.72 -1.98 15.92
CA LEU A 261 12.50 -1.63 15.20
C LEU A 261 11.74 -0.49 15.88
N PHE A 262 11.21 0.43 15.06
CA PHE A 262 10.30 1.48 15.52
C PHE A 262 9.37 1.94 14.40
N LEU A 263 8.19 2.46 14.77
CA LEU A 263 7.37 3.21 13.85
C LEU A 263 7.82 4.67 13.80
N ALA A 264 7.75 5.29 12.64
CA ALA A 264 8.04 6.71 12.46
C ALA A 264 6.88 7.40 11.76
N ARG A 265 6.69 8.69 12.06
CA ARG A 265 5.77 9.59 11.38
C ARG A 265 6.54 10.59 10.54
N TYR A 266 6.13 10.79 9.30
CA TYR A 266 6.63 11.87 8.46
C TYR A 266 5.80 13.13 8.68
N ALA A 267 6.45 14.21 9.10
CA ALA A 267 5.82 15.50 9.29
C ALA A 267 6.86 16.61 9.04
N GLU A 268 6.44 17.71 8.41
CA GLU A 268 7.30 18.89 8.20
C GLU A 268 8.60 18.55 7.44
N GLY A 269 8.52 17.61 6.48
CA GLY A 269 9.67 17.19 5.68
C GLY A 269 10.66 16.26 6.39
N THR A 270 10.37 15.81 7.61
CA THR A 270 11.28 14.97 8.40
C THR A 270 10.54 13.79 9.04
N TRP A 271 11.23 12.66 9.17
CA TRP A 271 10.75 11.51 9.93
C TRP A 271 11.03 11.69 11.44
N LYS A 272 10.00 11.49 12.26
CA LYS A 272 10.08 11.53 13.73
C LYS A 272 9.70 10.14 14.30
N PRO A 273 10.48 9.56 15.21
CA PRO A 273 10.17 8.24 15.76
C PRO A 273 8.96 8.31 16.69
N LEU A 274 8.19 7.23 16.73
CA LEU A 274 7.05 7.05 17.62
C LEU A 274 7.38 6.02 18.71
N PRO A 275 6.94 6.25 19.96
CA PRO A 275 6.92 5.21 20.98
C PRO A 275 6.14 4.00 20.47
N SER A 276 6.85 2.89 20.28
CA SER A 276 6.31 1.67 19.65
C SER A 276 6.59 0.46 20.52
N SER A 277 5.70 -0.53 20.48
CA SER A 277 5.85 -1.81 21.17
C SER A 277 5.69 -2.96 20.20
N ILE A 278 6.56 -3.97 20.30
CA ILE A 278 6.46 -5.20 19.52
C ILE A 278 5.63 -6.22 20.32
N ASN A 279 4.72 -6.91 19.63
CA ASN A 279 3.95 -8.02 20.18
C ASN A 279 3.84 -9.12 19.12
N GLY A 280 4.64 -10.18 19.28
CA GLY A 280 4.74 -11.26 18.29
C GLY A 280 5.21 -10.74 16.94
N GLU A 281 4.41 -10.97 15.90
CA GLU A 281 4.70 -10.56 14.52
C GLU A 281 4.20 -9.16 14.18
N GLU A 282 3.80 -8.36 15.17
CA GLU A 282 3.27 -7.01 14.97
C GLU A 282 4.05 -5.99 15.80
N ILE A 283 4.15 -4.77 15.30
CA ILE A 283 4.62 -3.60 16.04
C ILE A 283 3.54 -2.53 16.02
N SER A 284 3.26 -1.94 17.18
CA SER A 284 2.16 -1.00 17.36
C SER A 284 2.59 0.31 18.03
N ALA A 285 1.94 1.41 17.67
CA ALA A 285 2.03 2.69 18.34
C ALA A 285 0.63 3.30 18.52
N THR A 286 0.46 4.17 19.51
CA THR A 286 -0.74 5.01 19.60
C THR A 286 -0.56 6.28 18.77
N ILE A 287 -1.62 6.71 18.11
CA ILE A 287 -1.63 7.91 17.28
C ILE A 287 -2.85 8.78 17.61
N THR A 288 -2.62 10.09 17.66
CA THR A 288 -3.65 11.10 17.92
C THR A 288 -4.19 11.74 16.64
N THR A 289 -3.53 11.52 15.50
CA THR A 289 -3.90 12.13 14.23
C THR A 289 -3.46 11.26 13.04
N THR A 290 -4.10 11.44 11.90
CA THR A 290 -3.68 10.83 10.64
C THR A 290 -2.41 11.48 10.08
N GLY A 291 -1.83 10.86 9.06
CA GLY A 291 -0.56 11.27 8.49
C GLY A 291 0.15 10.09 7.81
N THR A 292 1.41 10.31 7.45
CA THR A 292 2.25 9.30 6.80
C THR A 292 3.15 8.61 7.81
N TYR A 293 3.15 7.29 7.79
CA TYR A 293 3.84 6.43 8.75
C TYR A 293 4.64 5.33 8.05
N ALA A 294 5.71 4.86 8.67
CA ALA A 294 6.48 3.73 8.17
C ALA A 294 7.09 2.91 9.31
N LEU A 295 7.33 1.62 9.05
CA LEU A 295 8.16 0.76 9.89
C LEU A 295 9.63 0.94 9.50
N MET A 296 10.46 1.23 10.50
CA MET A 296 11.88 1.53 10.32
C MET A 296 12.77 0.76 11.30
N THR A 297 14.05 0.72 10.98
CA THR A 297 15.14 0.30 11.87
C THR A 297 16.31 1.27 11.74
N TYR A 298 17.21 1.26 12.71
CA TYR A 298 18.54 1.82 12.49
C TYR A 298 19.32 0.90 11.55
N ALA A 299 20.07 1.50 10.63
CA ALA A 299 21.00 0.79 9.78
C ALA A 299 22.10 0.15 10.66
N PRO A 300 22.52 -1.09 10.36
CA PRO A 300 23.63 -1.68 11.08
C PRO A 300 24.87 -0.79 10.91
N VAL A 301 25.50 -0.43 12.02
CA VAL A 301 26.77 0.30 11.97
C VAL A 301 27.80 -0.66 11.38
N THR A 302 28.12 -0.49 10.10
CA THR A 302 29.27 -1.20 9.52
C THR A 302 30.50 -0.65 10.23
N ALA A 303 31.03 -1.40 11.19
CA ALA A 303 32.31 -1.09 11.80
C ALA A 303 33.37 -1.20 10.69
N THR A 304 33.78 -0.06 10.13
CA THR A 304 35.04 0.01 9.41
C THR A 304 36.11 -0.34 10.41
N VAL A 305 36.68 -1.55 10.28
CA VAL A 305 37.91 -1.90 10.98
C VAL A 305 39.00 -1.01 10.40
N THR A 306 39.20 0.17 11.00
CA THR A 306 40.40 0.96 10.76
C THR A 306 41.56 0.17 11.36
N THR A 307 42.25 -0.61 10.54
CA THR A 307 43.57 -1.14 10.90
C THR A 307 44.46 0.07 11.17
N ALA A 308 44.72 0.36 12.44
CA ALA A 308 45.69 1.36 12.83
C ALA A 308 47.06 0.91 12.32
N ALA A 309 47.60 1.62 11.34
CA ALA A 309 48.99 1.44 10.93
C ALA A 309 49.89 1.97 12.05
N THR A 310 50.59 1.06 12.74
CA THR A 310 51.65 1.40 13.69
C THR A 310 52.80 2.04 12.91
N VAL A 311 52.98 3.35 13.04
CA VAL A 311 54.12 4.06 12.43
C VAL A 311 55.36 3.79 13.28
N GLN A 312 56.27 2.93 12.79
CA GLN A 312 57.63 2.87 13.30
C GLN A 312 58.46 3.99 12.66
N SER A 313 58.97 4.88 13.50
CA SER A 313 59.91 5.93 13.15
C SER A 313 61.30 5.34 12.92
N GLN A 314 61.86 5.54 11.72
CA GLN A 314 63.31 5.59 11.53
C GLN A 314 63.65 6.82 10.70
N ALA A 315 64.49 7.66 11.29
CA ALA A 315 65.07 8.84 10.71
C ALA A 315 66.00 8.47 9.55
N ASN A 316 65.98 9.27 8.49
CA ASN A 316 67.17 9.59 7.70
C ASN A 316 66.96 10.90 6.94
N THR A 317 67.95 11.78 7.07
CA THR A 317 68.02 13.12 6.48
C THR A 317 68.94 13.07 5.26
N HIS A 318 68.45 13.43 4.07
CA HIS A 318 69.05 14.45 3.18
C HIS A 318 68.31 14.56 1.82
N GLU A 319 68.01 15.82 1.49
CA GLU A 319 68.00 16.54 0.19
C GLU A 319 67.88 15.76 -1.13
N GLU A 320 66.94 16.13 -2.01
CA GLU A 320 67.13 17.16 -3.06
C GLU A 320 66.08 17.03 -4.21
N THR A 321 65.67 18.20 -4.71
CA THR A 321 65.19 18.53 -6.08
C THR A 321 63.78 18.13 -6.59
N ALA A 322 63.14 19.18 -7.10
CA ALA A 322 61.80 19.33 -7.66
C ALA A 322 61.49 18.49 -8.91
N SER A 323 60.20 18.27 -9.19
CA SER A 323 59.56 18.74 -10.44
C SER A 323 58.04 18.57 -10.43
N LEU A 324 57.40 19.58 -11.01
CA LEU A 324 55.97 19.79 -11.21
C LEU A 324 55.51 19.02 -12.47
N THR A 325 54.46 18.20 -12.41
CA THR A 325 53.61 17.89 -13.58
C THR A 325 52.19 17.49 -13.17
N THR A 326 51.23 18.29 -13.64
CA THR A 326 49.79 17.98 -13.71
C THR A 326 49.53 17.00 -14.86
N PRO A 327 48.52 16.13 -14.74
CA PRO A 327 47.68 15.88 -15.91
C PRO A 327 46.20 16.15 -15.63
N THR A 328 45.66 17.06 -16.45
CA THR A 328 44.24 17.26 -16.71
C THR A 328 43.71 16.05 -17.50
N THR A 329 42.53 15.55 -17.19
CA THR A 329 41.73 14.84 -18.21
C THR A 329 40.23 15.00 -17.94
N THR A 330 39.61 15.76 -18.85
CA THR A 330 38.18 15.90 -19.09
C THR A 330 37.62 14.59 -19.67
N ALA A 331 36.46 14.14 -19.19
CA ALA A 331 35.62 13.17 -19.88
C ALA A 331 34.19 13.71 -19.99
N THR A 332 33.77 13.96 -21.23
CA THR A 332 32.42 14.35 -21.66
C THR A 332 31.52 13.10 -21.76
N PRO A 333 30.24 13.16 -21.36
CA PRO A 333 29.30 12.06 -21.59
C PRO A 333 28.71 12.12 -23.01
N THR A 334 28.74 10.99 -23.73
CA THR A 334 28.05 10.81 -25.01
C THR A 334 26.81 9.95 -24.80
N GLN A 335 25.64 10.53 -25.05
CA GLN A 335 24.37 9.81 -25.23
C GLN A 335 24.31 9.15 -26.62
N THR A 336 23.58 8.05 -26.77
CA THR A 336 22.66 7.73 -27.91
C THR A 336 21.84 6.47 -27.56
N PRO A 337 20.54 6.37 -27.94
CA PRO A 337 19.56 5.45 -27.39
C PRO A 337 19.39 4.16 -28.22
N ALA A 338 18.96 3.07 -27.58
CA ALA A 338 18.44 1.89 -28.28
C ALA A 338 17.35 1.22 -27.43
N GLY A 339 16.12 1.28 -27.93
CA GLY A 339 15.00 0.53 -27.37
C GLY A 339 15.11 -0.95 -27.71
N ILE A 340 14.71 -1.81 -26.76
CA ILE A 340 14.41 -3.23 -26.99
C ILE A 340 13.29 -3.63 -26.01
N LEU A 341 12.09 -3.91 -26.53
CA LEU A 341 11.18 -4.95 -26.03
C LEU A 341 11.54 -6.24 -26.81
N PRO A 342 11.52 -7.44 -26.20
CA PRO A 342 10.28 -8.24 -26.06
C PRO A 342 10.24 -9.16 -24.79
N ALA A 343 9.09 -9.42 -24.16
CA ALA A 343 8.15 -10.57 -24.35
C ALA A 343 8.22 -11.72 -23.30
N ILE A 344 7.05 -12.01 -22.73
CA ILE A 344 6.47 -13.32 -22.31
C ILE A 344 6.93 -13.97 -20.99
N GLY A 345 5.94 -14.16 -20.11
CA GLY A 345 5.93 -15.11 -19.01
C GLY A 345 4.54 -15.21 -18.39
N ALA A 346 3.58 -15.80 -19.11
CA ALA A 346 2.29 -16.19 -18.53
C ALA A 346 2.52 -17.34 -17.54
N VAL A 347 2.42 -17.05 -16.23
CA VAL A 347 2.34 -18.09 -15.20
C VAL A 347 0.86 -18.27 -14.86
N VAL A 348 0.24 -19.27 -15.48
CA VAL A 348 -0.97 -19.89 -14.96
C VAL A 348 -0.53 -20.89 -13.89
N GLY A 349 -0.64 -20.49 -12.63
CA GLY A 349 -0.44 -21.36 -11.48
C GLY A 349 -1.76 -21.65 -10.79
N ILE A 350 -2.52 -22.64 -11.26
CA ILE A 350 -3.58 -23.25 -10.46
C ILE A 350 -2.89 -24.29 -9.58
N LEU A 351 -2.63 -23.96 -8.31
CA LEU A 351 -2.19 -24.97 -7.33
C LEU A 351 -3.41 -25.44 -6.52
N SER A 352 -4.12 -26.44 -7.05
CA SER A 352 -5.14 -27.17 -6.29
C SER A 352 -4.48 -28.21 -5.40
N ILE A 353 -4.26 -27.91 -4.11
CA ILE A 353 -3.96 -28.95 -3.14
C ILE A 353 -5.29 -29.52 -2.62
N ALA A 354 -5.76 -30.56 -3.31
CA ALA A 354 -6.78 -31.47 -2.78
C ALA A 354 -6.16 -32.35 -1.69
N GLY A 355 -6.87 -32.48 -0.57
CA GLY A 355 -6.37 -33.05 0.67
C GLY A 355 -6.09 -34.56 0.67
N ALA A 356 -5.32 -34.96 1.68
CA ALA A 356 -5.27 -36.34 2.15
C ALA A 356 -5.26 -36.34 3.69
N ARG A 357 -6.43 -36.65 4.27
CA ARG A 357 -6.57 -37.14 5.64
C ARG A 357 -5.77 -38.44 5.81
N LYS A 358 -4.98 -38.52 6.88
CA LYS A 358 -4.63 -39.76 7.60
C LYS A 358 -4.43 -39.33 9.06
N ARG A 359 -5.38 -39.56 9.98
CA ARG A 359 -5.47 -40.78 10.81
C ARG A 359 -4.10 -41.47 10.88
N TRP A 360 -3.44 -41.41 12.03
CA TRP A 360 -3.48 -42.39 13.10
C TRP A 360 -3.20 -41.69 14.44
#